data_AF-A0A1H5XP91-F1
#
_entry.id   AF-A0A1H5XP91-F1
#
_cell.length_a   1.000
_cell.length_b   1.000
_cell.length_c   1.000
_cell.angle_alpha   90.00
_cell.angle_beta   90.00
_cell.angle_gamma   90.00
#
_symmetry.space_group_name_H-M   'P 1'
#
loop_
_entity.id
_entity.type
_entity.pdbx_description
1 polymer ?
#
loop_
_entity_poly.entity_id
_entity_poly.type
_entity_poly.pdbx_seq_one_letter_code
_entity_poly.pdbx_strand_id
1 'polypeptide(L)' 'MSTSNSVTIPHDLLVAKELIYNKYHYKCSFPIKEKENSEYGAYTFEISTLSVKFLTAKITPTMIGQFVTL' A
#
# COMPACT_ATOMS: atom_id res chain seq x y z
N MET A 1 3.27 -26.73 10.11
CA MET A 1 2.00 -26.03 9.81
C MET A 1 2.34 -24.74 9.09
N SER A 2 2.22 -24.73 7.77
CA SER A 2 2.58 -23.57 6.94
C SER A 2 1.34 -22.69 6.82
N THR A 3 1.26 -21.61 7.60
CA THR A 3 0.18 -20.63 7.48
C THR A 3 0.35 -19.88 6.16
N SER A 4 -0.50 -20.19 5.19
CA SER A 4 -0.70 -19.37 4.00
C SER A 4 -1.24 -18.02 4.42
N ASN A 5 -0.36 -17.04 4.65
CA ASN A 5 -0.75 -15.64 4.75
C ASN A 5 -1.31 -15.23 3.39
N SER A 6 -2.65 -15.24 3.25
CA SER A 6 -3.32 -14.67 2.09
C SER A 6 -3.03 -13.16 2.07
N VAL A 7 -2.08 -12.77 1.22
CA VAL A 7 -1.73 -11.36 1.00
C VAL A 7 -2.97 -10.68 0.41
N THR A 8 -3.69 -9.92 1.23
CA THR A 8 -4.83 -9.12 0.78
C THR A 8 -4.30 -7.73 0.44
N ILE A 9 -4.12 -7.44 -0.84
CA ILE A 9 -3.66 -6.12 -1.32
C ILE A 9 -4.82 -5.11 -1.14
N PRO A 10 -4.58 -3.90 -0.60
CA PRO A 10 -5.61 -2.88 -0.44
C PRO A 10 -6.28 -2.51 -1.77
N HIS A 11 -7.60 -2.32 -1.75
CA HIS A 11 -8.39 -1.98 -2.94
C HIS A 11 -7.87 -0.71 -3.63
N ASP A 12 -7.61 0.34 -2.86
CA ASP A 12 -7.14 1.62 -3.41
C ASP A 12 -5.77 1.49 -4.09
N LEU A 13 -4.90 0.60 -3.60
CA LEU A 13 -3.63 0.30 -4.26
C LEU A 13 -3.83 -0.44 -5.59
N LEU A 14 -4.83 -1.35 -5.68
CA LEU A 14 -5.22 -1.98 -6.94
C LEU A 14 -5.80 -0.96 -7.92
N VAL A 15 -6.63 -0.04 -7.45
CA VAL A 15 -7.19 1.04 -8.27
C VAL A 15 -6.08 1.95 -8.81
N ALA A 16 -5.12 2.36 -7.96
CA ALA A 16 -3.96 3.14 -8.38
C ALA A 16 -3.13 2.40 -9.43
N LYS A 17 -2.94 1.09 -9.25
CA LYS A 17 -2.27 0.24 -10.23
C LYS A 17 -2.98 0.27 -11.58
N GLU A 18 -4.28 0.05 -11.64
CA GLU A 18 -5.00 0.02 -12.91
C GLU A 18 -5.08 1.39 -13.60
N LEU A 19 -5.40 2.45 -12.85
CA LEU A 19 -5.65 3.77 -13.41
C LEU A 19 -4.37 4.55 -13.76
N ILE A 20 -3.27 4.28 -13.05
CA ILE A 20 -2.02 5.02 -13.19
C ILE A 20 -0.92 4.07 -13.65
N TYR A 21 -0.55 3.08 -12.84
CA TYR A 21 0.69 2.33 -13.09
C TYR A 21 0.64 1.52 -14.39
N ASN A 22 -0.42 0.76 -14.59
CA ASN A 22 -0.65 -0.01 -15.81
C ASN A 22 -0.88 0.91 -17.02
N LYS A 23 -1.68 1.96 -16.84
CA LYS A 23 -2.03 2.92 -17.91
C LYS A 23 -0.82 3.60 -18.52
N TYR A 24 0.19 3.93 -17.70
CA TYR A 24 1.44 4.55 -18.14
C TYR A 24 2.59 3.53 -18.31
N HIS A 25 2.28 2.23 -18.31
CA HIS A 25 3.23 1.13 -18.50
C HIS A 25 4.42 1.13 -17.51
N TYR A 26 4.20 1.59 -16.29
CA TYR A 26 5.21 1.54 -15.25
C TYR A 26 5.47 0.09 -14.81
N LYS A 27 6.75 -0.31 -14.73
CA LYS A 27 7.15 -1.61 -14.18
C LYS A 27 7.07 -1.54 -12.66
N CYS A 28 6.10 -2.22 -12.08
CA CYS A 28 5.94 -2.31 -10.63
C CYS A 28 6.38 -3.68 -10.13
N SER A 29 7.16 -3.73 -9.05
CA SER A 29 7.40 -4.98 -8.33
C SER A 29 6.16 -5.40 -7.53
N PHE A 30 6.15 -6.63 -7.02
CA PHE A 30 5.04 -7.11 -6.21
C PHE A 30 5.03 -6.40 -4.85
N PRO A 31 3.90 -5.84 -4.38
CA PRO A 31 3.82 -5.18 -3.09
C PRO A 31 4.11 -6.12 -1.91
N ILE A 32 5.05 -5.71 -1.05
CA ILE A 32 5.43 -6.44 0.15
C ILE A 32 4.87 -5.70 1.36
N LYS A 33 4.19 -6.43 2.25
CA LYS A 33 3.61 -5.83 3.45
C LYS A 33 4.72 -5.42 4.43
N GLU A 34 4.62 -4.21 4.96
CA GLU A 34 5.53 -3.71 5.99
C GLU A 34 5.01 -4.06 7.40
N LYS A 35 5.91 -4.50 8.28
CA LYS A 35 5.55 -4.92 9.64
C LYS A 35 5.29 -3.74 10.57
N GLU A 36 6.15 -2.73 10.51
CA GLU A 36 6.16 -1.56 11.41
C GLU A 36 4.87 -0.76 11.30
N ASN A 37 4.44 -0.45 10.07
CA ASN A 37 3.21 0.29 9.81
C ASN A 37 2.04 -0.63 9.38
N SER A 38 2.05 -1.90 9.81
CA SER A 38 1.03 -2.88 9.42
C SER A 38 -0.40 -2.45 9.81
N GLU A 39 -0.54 -1.64 10.87
CA GLU A 39 -1.81 -1.09 11.28
C GLU A 39 -2.40 -0.05 10.30
N TYR A 40 -1.57 0.57 9.46
CA TYR A 40 -1.96 1.50 8.39
C TYR A 40 -2.01 0.79 7.04
N GLY A 41 -2.03 -0.54 7.00
CA GLY A 41 -2.05 -1.28 5.73
C GLY A 41 -0.82 -0.99 4.88
N ALA A 42 0.35 -0.88 5.49
CA ALA A 42 1.57 -0.47 4.82
C ALA A 42 2.11 -1.52 3.83
N TYR A 43 2.46 -1.05 2.63
CA TYR A 43 3.15 -1.85 1.61
C TYR A 43 4.31 -1.09 1.01
N THR A 44 5.39 -1.80 0.70
CA THR A 44 6.52 -1.28 -0.07
C THR A 44 6.66 -2.02 -1.39
N PHE A 45 7.01 -1.28 -2.43
CA PHE A 45 7.29 -1.81 -3.76
C PHE A 45 8.15 -0.82 -4.54
N GLU A 46 8.59 -1.23 -5.72
CA GLU A 46 9.36 -0.41 -6.64
C GLU A 46 8.51 -0.08 -7.85
N ILE A 47 8.63 1.15 -8.32
CA ILE A 47 8.12 1.60 -9.61
C ILE A 47 9.34 2.04 -10.43
N SER A 48 9.70 1.25 -11.43
CA SER A 48 10.95 1.41 -12.20
C SER A 48 12.20 1.38 -11.29
N THR A 49 12.74 2.54 -10.90
CA THR A 49 13.90 2.67 -10.01
C THR A 49 13.57 3.45 -8.73
N LEU A 50 12.29 3.73 -8.48
CA LEU A 50 11.82 4.49 -7.34
C LEU A 50 11.25 3.53 -6.28
N SER A 51 11.71 3.66 -5.05
CA SER A 51 11.11 2.99 -3.90
C SER A 51 9.85 3.73 -3.46
N VAL A 52 8.74 3.00 -3.33
CA VAL A 52 7.43 3.54 -2.98
C VAL A 52 6.91 2.86 -1.72
N LYS A 53 6.38 3.66 -0.78
CA LYS A 53 5.63 3.20 0.38
C LYS A 53 4.16 3.64 0.24
N PHE A 54 3.25 2.68 0.30
CA PHE A 54 1.80 2.90 0.35
C PHE A 54 1.32 2.75 1.80
N LEU A 55 0.49 3.69 2.26
CA LEU A 55 -0.14 3.68 3.58
C LEU A 55 -1.59 4.13 3.45
N THR A 56 -2.50 3.51 4.20
CA THR A 56 -3.90 3.91 4.32
C THR A 56 -4.07 4.82 5.52
N ALA A 57 -4.51 6.05 5.28
CA ALA A 57 -4.80 7.01 6.34
C ALA A 57 -6.08 6.62 7.12
N LYS A 58 -6.13 6.96 8.40
CA LYS A 58 -7.25 6.69 9.31
C LYS A 58 -7.92 7.98 9.74
N ILE A 59 -9.25 7.94 9.88
CA ILE A 59 -10.02 9.00 10.54
C ILE A 59 -10.11 8.66 12.03
N THR A 60 -9.90 9.63 12.91
CA THR A 60 -10.09 9.46 14.35
C THR A 60 -11.26 10.32 14.83
N PRO A 61 -12.04 9.90 15.84
CA PRO A 61 -13.17 10.70 16.32
C PRO A 61 -12.74 12.05 16.95
N THR A 62 -11.53 12.11 17.47
CA THR A 62 -11.04 13.24 18.27
C THR A 62 -10.51 14.39 17.42
N MET A 63 -10.18 14.16 16.15
CA MET A 63 -9.60 15.16 15.26
C MET A 63 -10.21 15.08 13.87
N ILE A 64 -10.57 16.24 13.31
CA ILE A 64 -11.06 16.34 11.93
C ILE A 64 -9.89 16.05 10.97
N GLY A 65 -10.09 15.12 10.03
CA GLY A 65 -9.13 14.82 8.97
C GLY A 65 -8.76 13.34 8.87
N GLN A 66 -7.87 13.05 7.92
CA GLN A 66 -7.25 11.73 7.72
C GLN A 66 -5.79 11.81 8.17
N PHE A 67 -5.36 10.83 8.97
CA PHE A 67 -4.03 10.81 9.59
C PHE A 67 -3.29 9.51 9.29
N VAL A 68 -1.97 9.60 9.12
CA VAL A 68 -1.07 8.48 8.85
C VAL A 68 0.31 8.79 9.44
N THR A 69 1.09 7.76 9.77
CA THR A 69 2.47 7.88 10.24
C THR A 69 3.43 7.16 9.29
N LEU A 70 4.71 7.56 9.29
CA LEU A 70 5.78 7.01 8.44
C LEU A 70 6.65 5.99 9.18
#